data_AF-A0AA47I5U4-F1
#
_entry.id   AF-A0AA47I5U4-F1
#
_cell.length_a   1.000
_cell.length_b   1.000
_cell.length_c   1.000
_cell.angle_alpha   90.00
_cell.angle_beta   90.00
_cell.angle_gamma   90.00
#
_symmetry.space_group_name_H-M   'P 1'
#
loop_
_entity.id
_entity.type
_entity.pdbx_description
1 polymer ?
#
loop_
_entity_poly.entity_id
_entity_poly.type
_entity_poly.pdbx_seq_one_letter_code
_entity_poly.pdbx_strand_id
1 'polypeptide(L)' 'MRNDIKNWVFSCDMMSYNVISAFKELNEVDWGTDKNVMKGDYVYIYLVAPIKKIILKTKVVIDNIGENES' A
#
# COMPACT_ATOMS: atom_id res chain seq x y z
N MET A 1 11.15 2.43 -18.52
CA MET A 1 10.10 3.00 -17.65
C MET A 1 8.78 2.40 -18.09
N ARG A 2 7.95 1.90 -17.17
CA ARG A 2 6.64 1.34 -17.53
C ARG A 2 5.68 2.50 -17.80
N ASN A 3 5.02 2.50 -18.96
CA ASN A 3 4.17 3.62 -19.40
C ASN A 3 2.68 3.46 -19.05
N ASP A 4 2.26 2.27 -18.63
CA ASP A 4 0.90 2.02 -18.15
C ASP A 4 0.81 2.19 -16.63
N ILE A 5 -0.24 2.86 -16.15
CA ILE A 5 -0.60 2.94 -14.72
C ILE A 5 -1.40 1.67 -14.38
N LYS A 6 -0.99 0.96 -13.34
CA LYS A 6 -1.67 -0.27 -12.88
C LYS A 6 -2.42 -0.04 -11.58
N ASN A 7 -3.39 -0.93 -11.36
CA ASN A 7 -4.18 -1.02 -10.16
C ASN A 7 -3.87 -2.35 -9.48
N TRP A 8 -3.61 -2.30 -8.17
CA TRP A 8 -3.23 -3.45 -7.34
C TRP A 8 -4.19 -3.58 -6.18
N VAL A 9 -4.39 -4.80 -5.68
CA VAL A 9 -5.14 -5.03 -4.43
C VAL A 9 -4.23 -5.70 -3.45
N PHE A 10 -3.97 -5.05 -2.32
CA PHE A 10 -3.19 -5.61 -1.22
C PHE A 10 -4.13 -5.96 -0.07
N SER A 11 -4.04 -7.19 0.41
CA SER A 11 -4.77 -7.64 1.59
C SER A 11 -4.08 -7.15 2.86
N CYS A 12 -4.86 -6.69 3.82
CA CYS A 12 -4.39 -6.28 5.13
C CYS A 12 -5.27 -6.91 6.20
N ASP A 13 -4.63 -7.52 7.20
CA ASP A 13 -5.29 -7.96 8.43
C ASP A 13 -5.18 -6.85 9.47
N MET A 14 -6.33 -6.32 9.90
CA MET A 14 -6.37 -5.26 10.92
C MET A 14 -5.91 -5.74 12.29
N MET A 15 -5.89 -7.06 12.54
CA MET A 15 -5.34 -7.60 13.77
C MET A 15 -3.83 -7.50 13.81
N SER A 16 -3.16 -7.63 12.66
CA SER A 16 -1.70 -7.49 12.56
C SER A 16 -1.26 -6.05 12.34
N TYR A 17 -2.03 -5.26 11.60
CA TYR A 17 -1.66 -3.88 11.24
C TYR A 17 -2.89 -3.00 11.05
N ASN A 18 -3.02 -1.96 11.89
CA ASN A 18 -4.11 -0.99 11.74
C ASN A 18 -3.77 0.04 10.66
N VAL A 19 -4.00 -0.35 9.41
CA VAL A 19 -3.76 0.49 8.23
C VAL A 19 -4.56 1.80 8.25
N ILE A 20 -5.73 1.83 8.90
CA ILE A 20 -6.56 3.04 8.97
C ILE A 20 -5.89 4.08 9.85
N SER A 21 -5.43 3.70 11.04
CA SER A 21 -4.70 4.61 11.92
C SER A 21 -3.37 5.05 11.30
N ALA A 22 -2.65 4.12 10.67
CA ALA A 22 -1.38 4.44 10.01
C ALA A 22 -1.53 5.56 8.97
N PHE A 23 -2.50 5.46 8.04
CA PHE A 23 -2.74 6.53 7.05
C PHE A 23 -3.41 7.80 7.61
N LYS A 24 -3.93 7.77 8.85
CA LYS A 24 -4.42 8.97 9.53
C LYS A 24 -3.29 9.74 10.21
N GLU A 25 -2.33 9.02 10.75
CA GLU A 25 -1.20 9.58 11.51
C GLU A 25 -0.01 9.91 10.60
N LEU A 26 0.18 9.11 9.56
CA LEU A 26 1.25 9.23 8.58
C LEU A 26 0.67 9.65 7.23
N ASN A 27 1.37 10.57 6.55
CA ASN A 27 1.01 10.93 5.17
C ASN A 27 1.37 9.81 4.17
N GLU A 28 2.36 8.98 4.51
CA GLU A 28 2.91 7.92 3.68
C GLU A 28 3.17 6.67 4.53
N VAL A 29 2.98 5.49 3.94
CA VAL A 29 3.22 4.20 4.58
C VAL A 29 4.11 3.37 3.67
N ASP A 30 5.27 2.96 4.18
CA ASP A 30 6.03 1.89 3.54
C ASP A 30 5.30 0.57 3.76
N TRP A 31 4.91 -0.06 2.65
CA TRP A 31 4.14 -1.29 2.68
C TRP A 31 5.01 -2.55 2.72
N GLY A 32 6.28 -2.48 2.31
CA GLY A 32 7.17 -3.64 2.18
C GLY A 32 6.59 -4.73 1.26
N THR A 33 6.89 -4.69 -0.04
CA THR A 33 6.38 -5.69 -1.00
C THR A 33 7.46 -6.19 -1.96
N ASP A 34 7.38 -7.47 -2.31
CA ASP A 34 8.19 -8.11 -3.35
C ASP A 34 7.62 -7.86 -4.77
N LYS A 35 6.45 -7.21 -4.86
CA LYS A 35 5.79 -6.92 -6.13
C LYS A 35 6.40 -5.70 -6.77
N ASN A 36 6.48 -5.72 -8.09
CA ASN A 36 6.98 -4.61 -8.90
C ASN A 36 5.94 -3.49 -9.05
N VAL A 37 5.51 -2.93 -7.91
CA VAL A 37 4.65 -1.76 -7.83
C VAL A 37 5.51 -0.54 -8.03
N MET A 38 5.11 0.30 -8.98
CA MET A 38 5.90 1.46 -9.39
C MET A 38 5.23 2.77 -9.00
N LYS A 39 6.03 3.83 -8.86
CA LYS A 39 5.52 5.19 -8.65
C LYS A 39 4.49 5.55 -9.71
N GLY A 40 3.34 6.04 -9.27
CA GLY A 40 2.20 6.37 -10.11
C GLY A 40 1.08 5.31 -10.08
N ASP A 41 1.36 4.09 -9.65
CA ASP A 41 0.34 3.04 -9.49
C ASP A 41 -0.65 3.35 -8.38
N TYR A 42 -1.82 2.71 -8.48
CA TYR A 42 -2.83 2.73 -7.43
C TYR A 42 -2.88 1.39 -6.70
N VAL A 43 -2.87 1.45 -5.37
CA VAL A 43 -3.05 0.28 -4.51
C VAL A 43 -4.36 0.44 -3.74
N TYR A 44 -5.20 -0.58 -3.81
CA TYR A 44 -6.43 -0.68 -3.05
C TYR A 44 -6.18 -1.60 -1.87
N ILE A 45 -6.41 -1.11 -0.65
CA ILE A 45 -6.23 -1.93 0.55
C ILE A 45 -7.54 -2.65 0.86
N TYR A 46 -7.50 -3.97 0.72
CA TYR A 46 -8.58 -4.88 1.08
C TYR A 46 -8.38 -5.40 2.49
N LEU A 47 -9.30 -5.08 3.39
CA LEU A 47 -9.31 -5.71 4.70
C LEU A 47 -9.85 -7.13 4.58
N VAL A 48 -9.11 -8.08 5.14
CA VAL A 48 -9.57 -9.47 5.24
C VAL A 48 -10.68 -9.61 6.30
N ALA A 49 -10.99 -10.83 6.73
CA ALA A 49 -12.03 -11.06 7.74
C ALA A 49 -11.76 -10.23 9.01
N PRO A 50 -12.80 -9.71 9.69
CA PRO A 50 -14.23 -9.88 9.40
C PRO A 50 -14.80 -8.89 8.37
N ILE A 51 -14.08 -7.83 8.01
CA ILE A 51 -14.63 -6.73 7.20
C ILE A 51 -14.80 -7.10 5.73
N LYS A 52 -13.84 -7.84 5.13
CA LYS A 52 -13.90 -8.33 3.75
C LYS A 52 -14.26 -7.26 2.72
N LYS A 53 -13.58 -6.10 2.75
CA LYS A 53 -13.87 -4.95 1.89
C LYS A 53 -12.63 -4.13 1.56
N ILE A 54 -12.60 -3.54 0.37
CA ILE A 54 -11.65 -2.46 0.04
C ILE A 54 -12.05 -1.19 0.79
N ILE A 55 -11.14 -0.67 1.60
CA ILE A 55 -11.40 0.51 2.45
C ILE A 55 -10.62 1.76 2.03
N LEU A 56 -9.50 1.58 1.33
CA LEU A 56 -8.59 2.65 0.96
C LEU A 56 -8.17 2.50 -0.49
N LYS A 57 -8.01 3.64 -1.16
CA LYS A 57 -7.33 3.78 -2.44
C LYS A 57 -6.14 4.69 -2.21
N THR A 58 -4.94 4.18 -2.44
CA THR A 58 -3.69 4.91 -2.27
C THR A 58 -2.97 5.02 -3.61
N LYS A 59 -2.09 6.00 -3.71
CA LYS A 59 -1.21 6.18 -4.87
C LYS A 59 0.22 5.92 -4.42
N VAL A 60 0.96 5.17 -5.20
CA VAL A 60 2.38 4.89 -4.94
C VAL A 60 3.17 6.14 -5.32
N VAL A 61 3.82 6.75 -4.35
CA VAL A 61 4.56 8.01 -4.49
C VAL A 61 6.08 7.81 -4.55
N ILE A 62 6.56 6.72 -3.96
CA ILE A 62 7.96 6.30 -3.92
C ILE A 62 8.01 4.80 -4.21
N ASP A 63 8.92 4.39 -5.09
CA ASP A 63 9.29 3.01 -5.38
C ASP A 63 10.81 2.86 -5.25
N ASN A 64 11.30 1.64 -4.99
CA ASN A 64 12.71 1.38 -4.66
C ASN A 64 13.25 2.23 -3.49
N ILE A 65 12.60 2.13 -2.33
CA ILE A 65 13.19 2.63 -1.07
C ILE A 65 14.44 1.76 -0.82
N GLY A 66 15.61 2.28 -1.19
CA GLY A 66 16.89 1.60 -1.02
C GLY A 66 17.28 1.49 0.46
N GLU A 67 18.18 0.55 0.78
CA GLU A 67 18.69 0.18 2.12
C GLU A 67 19.29 1.30 3.00
N ASN A 68 19.13 2.58 2.65
CA ASN A 68 19.72 3.72 3.36
C ASN A 68 18.79 4.38 4.39
N GLU A 69 17.68 3.75 4.75
CA GLU A 69 16.94 4.12 5.97
C GLU A 69 17.39 3.20 7.11
N SER A 70 18.57 3.49 7.67
CA SER A 70 19.12 2.93 8.92
C SER A 70 19.17 3.98 10.01
#